data_AF-A0A2A2K7S7-F1
#
_entry.id   AF-A0A2A2K7S7-F1
#
_cell.length_a   1.000
_cell.length_b   1.000
_cell.length_c   1.000
_cell.angle_alpha   90.00
_cell.angle_beta   90.00
_cell.angle_gamma   90.00
#
_symmetry.space_group_name_H-M   'P 1'
#
loop_
_entity.id
_entity.type
_entity.pdbx_description
1 polymer ?
#
loop_
_entity_poly.entity_id
_entity_poly.type
_entity_poly.pdbx_seq_one_letter_code
_entity_poly.pdbx_strand_id
1 'polypeptide(L)'
;MRNLSLLLIFLLTVFTSADEHQIDKRQAGTTIRKWAQNTVYYYFDSSLTTAQQTLANRVMKSIIQPSTCISFVVNATARNRVKIVSDPTIDFCESSNVGCKGGEQTITMGAKCKYVSN
;
A
#
# COMPACT_ATOMS: atom_id res chain seq x y z
N MET A 1 -51.03 40.64 -7.43
CA MET A 1 -50.05 39.68 -7.97
C MET A 1 -49.72 38.67 -6.87
N ARG A 2 -50.20 37.42 -7.00
CA ARG A 2 -50.02 36.33 -6.03
C ARG A 2 -48.65 35.71 -6.27
N ASN A 3 -47.70 35.93 -5.37
CA ASN A 3 -46.37 35.31 -5.42
C ASN A 3 -46.41 34.00 -4.63
N LEU A 4 -46.65 32.90 -5.35
CA LEU A 4 -46.55 31.54 -4.82
C LEU A 4 -45.69 30.76 -5.82
N SER A 5 -44.41 30.56 -5.50
CA SER A 5 -43.60 29.56 -6.20
C SER A 5 -42.46 29.06 -5.31
N LEU A 6 -42.76 27.98 -4.59
CA LEU A 6 -41.93 26.78 -4.43
C LEU A 6 -40.46 26.99 -3.99
N LEU A 7 -40.27 27.25 -2.70
CA LEU A 7 -39.09 26.81 -1.97
C LEU A 7 -39.34 25.37 -1.51
N LEU A 8 -38.70 24.37 -2.14
CA LEU A 8 -38.38 23.04 -1.59
C LEU A 8 -37.65 22.20 -2.66
N ILE A 9 -36.35 22.43 -2.82
CA ILE A 9 -35.46 21.51 -3.53
C ILE A 9 -35.05 20.43 -2.51
N PHE A 10 -35.74 19.30 -2.52
CA PHE A 10 -35.34 18.08 -1.82
C PHE A 10 -34.14 17.48 -2.58
N LEU A 11 -32.92 17.80 -2.15
CA LEU A 11 -31.70 17.10 -2.59
C LEU A 11 -31.71 15.69 -1.99
N LEU A 12 -32.20 14.73 -2.77
CA LEU A 12 -31.95 13.31 -2.55
C LEU A 12 -30.46 13.04 -2.84
N THR A 13 -29.61 13.13 -1.82
CA THR A 13 -28.28 12.55 -1.89
C THR A 13 -28.44 11.04 -1.86
N VAL A 14 -28.37 10.42 -3.04
CA VAL A 14 -28.17 8.97 -3.15
C VAL A 14 -26.83 8.67 -2.47
N PHE A 15 -26.88 8.01 -1.32
CA PHE A 15 -25.70 7.43 -0.70
C PHE A 15 -25.21 6.32 -1.61
N THR A 16 -24.20 6.60 -2.43
CA THR A 16 -23.41 5.53 -3.01
C THR A 16 -22.64 4.90 -1.85
N SER A 17 -23.03 3.71 -1.42
CA SER A 17 -22.16 2.89 -0.58
C SER A 17 -20.95 2.56 -1.45
N ALA A 18 -19.89 3.34 -1.34
CA ALA A 18 -18.59 2.93 -1.83
C ALA A 18 -18.33 1.56 -1.22
N ASP A 19 -18.10 0.55 -2.06
CA ASP A 19 -17.67 -0.77 -1.65
C ASP A 19 -16.29 -0.60 -1.00
N GLU A 20 -16.32 -0.29 0.29
CA GLU A 20 -15.13 -0.10 1.10
C GLU A 20 -14.55 -1.50 1.26
N HIS A 21 -13.50 -1.79 0.49
CA HIS A 21 -12.65 -2.94 0.72
C HIS A 21 -12.02 -2.77 2.10
N GLN A 22 -12.76 -3.16 3.14
CA GLN A 22 -12.39 -3.09 4.55
C GLN A 22 -11.13 -3.93 4.72
N ILE A 23 -9.97 -3.27 4.71
CA ILE A 23 -8.72 -3.89 5.13
C ILE A 23 -8.87 -4.11 6.63
N ASP A 24 -9.17 -5.34 7.03
CA ASP A 24 -9.15 -5.76 8.43
C ASP A 24 -7.84 -5.31 9.08
N LYS A 25 -7.91 -4.47 10.11
CA LYS A 25 -6.75 -4.01 10.88
C LYS A 25 -6.14 -5.18 11.65
N ARG A 26 -5.22 -5.91 11.03
CA ARG A 26 -4.33 -6.87 11.68
C ARG A 26 -3.04 -6.16 12.08
N GLN A 27 -3.11 -5.31 13.09
CA GLN A 27 -1.88 -4.66 13.56
C GLN A 27 -0.94 -5.69 14.18
N ALA A 28 0.34 -5.58 13.81
CA ALA A 28 1.45 -6.22 14.49
C ALA A 28 1.35 -5.96 16.01
N GLY A 29 1.65 -6.98 16.82
CA GLY A 29 1.61 -6.88 18.29
C GLY A 29 2.43 -5.71 18.84
N THR A 30 2.13 -5.27 20.06
CA THR A 30 2.72 -4.07 20.69
C THR A 30 4.24 -4.12 20.85
N THR A 31 4.84 -5.30 20.76
CA THR A 31 6.29 -5.54 20.89
C THR A 31 7.07 -5.35 19.60
N ILE A 32 6.41 -5.15 18.46
CA ILE A 32 7.09 -5.06 17.17
C ILE A 32 7.60 -3.64 16.94
N ARG A 33 8.89 -3.53 16.59
CA ARG A 33 9.52 -2.25 16.25
C ARG A 33 8.85 -1.63 15.03
N LYS A 34 8.30 -0.43 15.21
CA LYS A 34 7.62 0.33 14.16
C LYS A 34 8.62 1.12 13.31
N TRP A 35 8.21 1.46 12.10
CA TRP A 35 8.93 2.39 11.25
C TRP A 35 8.88 3.81 11.84
N ALA A 36 10.04 4.45 11.92
CA ALA A 36 10.14 5.80 12.45
C ALA A 36 9.34 6.79 11.58
N GLN A 37 8.64 7.72 12.22
CA GLN A 37 7.83 8.75 11.55
C GLN A 37 6.84 8.17 10.53
N ASN A 38 6.38 6.93 10.75
CA ASN A 38 5.52 6.20 9.82
C ASN A 38 6.06 6.14 8.38
N THR A 39 7.38 6.27 8.19
CA THR A 39 8.00 6.31 6.86
C THR A 39 8.73 5.00 6.58
N VAL A 40 8.33 4.33 5.52
CA VAL A 40 9.00 3.15 4.97
C VAL A 40 9.83 3.62 3.79
N TYR A 41 11.16 3.66 3.98
CA TYR A 41 12.06 3.83 2.85
C TYR A 41 12.17 2.52 2.08
N TYR A 42 12.18 2.60 0.74
CA TYR A 42 12.32 1.42 -0.09
C TYR A 42 13.13 1.71 -1.36
N TYR A 43 13.56 0.66 -2.03
CA TYR A 43 14.08 0.75 -3.40
C TYR A 43 13.87 -0.58 -4.13
N PHE A 44 13.90 -0.50 -5.46
CA PHE A 44 13.82 -1.67 -6.33
C PHE A 44 15.23 -2.10 -6.72
N ASP A 45 15.52 -3.38 -6.55
CA ASP A 45 16.69 -4.00 -7.14
C ASP A 45 16.54 -4.10 -8.66
N SER A 46 17.66 -4.13 -9.37
CA SER A 46 17.68 -4.24 -10.84
C SER A 46 17.04 -5.53 -11.38
N SER A 47 16.84 -6.54 -10.54
CA SER A 47 16.11 -7.77 -10.88
C SER A 47 14.63 -7.55 -11.19
N LEU A 48 14.00 -6.45 -10.74
CA LEU A 48 12.57 -6.23 -10.94
C LEU A 48 12.23 -5.78 -12.36
N THR A 49 11.25 -6.47 -12.96
CA THR A 49 10.59 -6.01 -14.18
C THR A 49 9.76 -4.74 -13.92
N THR A 50 9.52 -3.95 -14.97
CA THR A 50 8.63 -2.77 -14.90
C THR A 50 7.24 -3.12 -14.37
N ALA A 51 6.70 -4.29 -14.74
CA ALA A 51 5.41 -4.76 -14.25
C ALA A 51 5.39 -4.98 -12.73
N GLN A 52 6.45 -5.58 -12.19
CA GLN A 52 6.60 -5.77 -10.74
C GLN A 52 6.75 -4.44 -10.00
N GLN A 53 7.53 -3.49 -10.55
CA GLN A 53 7.67 -2.15 -9.96
C GLN A 53 6.33 -1.40 -9.95
N THR A 54 5.56 -1.48 -11.05
CA THR A 54 4.21 -0.91 -11.16
C THR A 54 3.26 -1.51 -10.13
N LEU A 55 3.27 -2.84 -9.98
CA LEU A 55 2.46 -3.53 -8.97
C LEU A 55 2.82 -3.08 -7.55
N ALA A 56 4.11 -3.09 -7.22
CA ALA A 56 4.59 -2.69 -5.90
C ALA A 56 4.22 -1.23 -5.59
N ASN A 57 4.41 -0.31 -6.55
CA ASN A 57 4.03 1.08 -6.40
C ASN A 57 2.51 1.25 -6.25
N ARG A 58 1.68 0.53 -7.01
CA ARG A 58 0.22 0.56 -6.87
C ARG A 58 -0.20 0.18 -5.45
N VAL A 59 0.32 -0.94 -4.95
CA VAL A 59 0.00 -1.41 -3.59
C VAL A 59 0.43 -0.40 -2.53
N MET A 60 1.70 0.03 -2.57
CA MET A 60 2.24 0.96 -1.56
C MET A 60 1.57 2.33 -1.62
N LYS A 61 1.55 2.96 -2.79
CA LYS A 61 1.20 4.38 -2.94
C LYS A 61 -0.28 4.63 -3.22
N SER A 62 -0.96 3.72 -3.89
CA SER A 62 -2.35 3.91 -4.31
C SER A 62 -3.36 3.16 -3.46
N ILE A 63 -2.95 2.12 -2.73
CA ILE A 63 -3.85 1.33 -1.86
C ILE A 63 -3.56 1.63 -0.39
N ILE A 64 -2.30 1.46 0.07
CA ILE A 64 -1.98 1.57 1.50
C ILE A 64 -1.87 3.03 1.95
N GLN A 65 -1.07 3.84 1.25
CA GLN A 65 -0.78 5.21 1.66
C GLN A 65 -2.02 6.12 1.76
N PRO A 66 -3.03 6.06 0.87
CA PRO A 66 -4.21 6.93 0.98
C PRO A 66 -5.13 6.60 2.15
N SER A 67 -5.12 5.36 2.63
CA SER A 67 -5.99 4.86 3.70
C SER A 67 -5.29 4.72 5.05
N THR A 68 -4.03 5.16 5.15
CA THR A 68 -3.21 5.06 6.37
C THR A 68 -2.35 6.30 6.57
N CYS A 69 -1.66 6.39 7.70
CA CYS A 69 -0.64 7.43 7.92
C CYS A 69 0.77 6.99 7.49
N ILE A 70 0.90 5.86 6.78
CA ILE A 70 2.20 5.33 6.34
C ILE A 70 2.63 6.04 5.06
N SER A 71 3.87 6.52 5.03
CA SER A 71 4.50 7.14 3.85
C SER A 71 5.53 6.19 3.24
N PHE A 72 5.50 6.00 1.92
CA PHE A 72 6.50 5.22 1.19
C PHE A 72 7.42 6.14 0.38
N VAL A 73 8.71 6.11 0.68
CA VAL A 73 9.70 7.01 0.07
C VAL A 73 10.82 6.20 -0.58
N VAL A 74 11.12 6.48 -1.85
CA VAL A 74 12.24 5.82 -2.53
C VAL A 74 13.54 6.37 -1.97
N ASN A 75 14.37 5.52 -1.35
CA ASN A 75 15.70 5.88 -0.87
C ASN A 75 16.56 4.63 -0.66
N ALA A 76 17.48 4.36 -1.58
CA ALA A 76 18.37 3.19 -1.53
C ALA A 76 19.51 3.31 -0.49
N THR A 77 19.78 4.51 0.05
CA THR A 77 20.85 4.74 1.02
C THR A 77 20.35 4.93 2.45
N ALA A 78 19.03 4.99 2.66
CA ALA A 78 18.42 5.07 3.98
C ALA A 78 18.86 3.90 4.88
N ARG A 79 19.24 4.20 6.13
CA ARG A 79 19.74 3.19 7.09
C ARG A 79 18.75 2.05 7.30
N ASN A 80 17.48 2.37 7.51
CA ASN A 80 16.39 1.40 7.60
C ASN A 80 15.57 1.50 6.32
N ARG A 81 15.54 0.43 5.53
CA ARG A 81 14.86 0.42 4.23
C ARG A 81 14.44 -0.98 3.82
N VAL A 82 13.50 -1.04 2.89
CA VAL A 82 13.08 -2.27 2.23
C VAL A 82 13.74 -2.37 0.86
N LYS A 83 14.51 -3.44 0.63
CA LYS A 83 14.93 -3.86 -0.70
C LYS A 83 13.85 -4.77 -1.28
N ILE A 84 13.33 -4.46 -2.45
CA ILE A 84 12.42 -5.36 -3.15
C ILE A 84 13.20 -6.01 -4.28
N VAL A 85 13.17 -7.34 -4.35
CA VAL A 85 13.88 -8.15 -5.36
C VAL A 85 12.91 -9.04 -6.12
N SER A 86 13.30 -9.45 -7.33
CA SER A 86 12.62 -10.47 -8.10
C SER A 86 13.48 -11.72 -8.15
N ASP A 87 12.90 -12.87 -7.82
CA ASP A 87 13.56 -14.17 -7.96
C ASP A 87 12.59 -15.18 -8.60
N PRO A 88 12.69 -15.43 -9.91
CA PRO A 88 11.80 -16.37 -10.58
C PRO A 88 12.05 -17.84 -10.20
N THR A 89 13.13 -18.15 -9.47
CA THR A 89 13.40 -19.52 -8.99
C THR A 89 12.59 -19.86 -7.74
N ILE A 90 12.06 -18.84 -7.06
CA ILE A 90 11.19 -18.99 -5.90
C ILE A 90 9.73 -18.94 -6.37
N ASP A 91 8.95 -19.93 -5.98
CA ASP A 91 7.58 -20.07 -6.45
C ASP A 91 6.64 -18.99 -5.89
N PHE A 92 6.82 -18.56 -4.65
CA PHE A 92 5.90 -17.71 -3.89
C PHE A 92 6.47 -16.33 -3.52
N CYS A 93 5.64 -15.44 -2.98
CA CYS A 93 6.12 -14.18 -2.39
C CYS A 93 6.78 -14.46 -1.05
N GLU A 94 8.03 -14.07 -0.85
CA GLU A 94 8.66 -14.14 0.47
C GLU A 94 8.53 -12.80 1.19
N SER A 95 8.03 -12.87 2.41
CA SER A 95 7.84 -11.70 3.25
C SER A 95 9.14 -11.29 3.92
N SER A 96 9.32 -9.98 4.08
CA SER A 96 10.30 -9.41 4.99
C SER A 96 9.95 -9.74 6.45
N ASN A 97 10.89 -9.47 7.37
CA ASN A 97 10.60 -9.31 8.80
C ASN A 97 9.39 -8.39 9.03
N VAL A 98 8.57 -8.74 10.03
CA VAL A 98 7.43 -7.92 10.45
C VAL A 98 7.93 -6.68 11.19
N GLY A 99 7.44 -5.50 10.78
CA GLY A 99 7.91 -4.22 11.28
C GLY A 99 9.27 -3.79 10.71
N CYS A 100 9.96 -2.91 11.44
CA CYS A 100 11.29 -2.40 11.09
C CYS A 100 12.34 -3.17 11.89
N LYS A 101 13.03 -4.14 11.29
CA LYS A 101 14.07 -4.92 12.00
C LYS A 101 15.32 -4.07 12.32
N GLY A 102 15.50 -2.97 11.58
CA GLY A 102 16.71 -2.17 11.53
C GLY A 102 17.64 -2.62 10.40
N GLY A 103 18.28 -1.67 9.73
CA GLY A 103 19.07 -1.97 8.53
C GLY A 103 18.20 -2.23 7.29
N GLU A 104 18.77 -2.85 6.28
CA GLU A 104 18.05 -3.30 5.09
C GLU A 104 17.30 -4.61 5.35
N GLN A 105 16.03 -4.67 4.92
CA GLN A 105 15.22 -5.89 4.93
C GLN A 105 14.63 -6.15 3.54
N THR A 106 14.50 -7.42 3.16
CA THR A 106 14.19 -7.80 1.77
C THR A 106 12.78 -8.37 1.65
N ILE A 107 12.08 -7.97 0.59
CA ILE A 107 10.87 -8.65 0.10
C ILE A 107 11.21 -9.27 -1.25
N THR A 108 10.90 -10.55 -1.43
CA THR A 108 11.17 -11.29 -2.67
C THR A 108 9.88 -11.55 -3.43
N MET A 109 9.82 -11.07 -4.67
CA MET A 109 8.74 -11.35 -5.61
C MET A 109 9.08 -12.61 -6.41
N GLY A 110 8.57 -13.75 -5.97
CA GLY A 110 8.69 -15.03 -6.68
C GLY A 110 7.86 -15.10 -7.98
N ALA A 111 7.98 -16.22 -8.70
CA ALA A 111 7.33 -16.47 -9.98
C ALA A 111 5.79 -16.34 -9.95
N LYS A 112 5.16 -16.68 -8.82
CA LYS A 112 3.70 -16.54 -8.61
C LYS A 112 3.34 -15.31 -7.78
N CYS A 113 4.30 -14.42 -7.50
CA CYS A 113 4.05 -13.15 -6.82
C CYS A 113 3.49 -12.10 -7.79
N LYS A 114 2.25 -12.35 -8.24
CA LYS A 114 1.55 -11.61 -9.28
C LYS A 114 0.17 -11.23 -8.78
N TYR A 115 -0.31 -10.06 -9.19
CA TYR A 115 -1.71 -9.67 -9.00
C TYR A 115 -2.44 -9.85 -10.33
N VAL A 116 -3.44 -10.73 -10.34
CA VAL A 116 -4.35 -10.91 -11.48
C VAL A 116 -5.64 -10.19 -11.09
N SER A 117 -5.97 -9.10 -11.79
CA SER A 117 -7.32 -8.53 -11.69
C SER A 117 -8.26 -9.42 -12.50
N ASN A 118 -9.29 -9.97 -11.85
CA ASN A 118 -10.44 -10.53 -12.56
C ASN A 118 -11.24 -9.42 -13.24
#